data_AF-K1PP30-F1
#
_entry.id   AF-K1PP30-F1
#
_cell.length_a   1.000
_cell.length_b   1.000
_cell.length_c   1.000
_cell.angle_alpha   90.00
_cell.angle_beta   90.00
_cell.angle_gamma   90.00
#
_symmetry.space_group_name_H-M   'P 1'
#
loop_
_entity.id
_entity.type
_entity.pdbx_description
1 polymer ?
#
loop_
_entity_poly.entity_id
_entity_poly.type
_entity_poly.pdbx_seq_one_letter_code
_entity_poly.pdbx_strand_id
1 'polypeptide(L)'
;MASNLFSDETYEEKMERVEENEKQVIILTQLPEEIIEKILTSLSYNDLAEIRGVCQIFNKCCEQLLNSGFSKIDKLHAQIQKQVKSQLPRRESERRNHPLARHVDILSAIETRLSLLGMTYMRYIDMGLCCFIPGKVLDELLRILNTLKYPQQPPRAHEFLQELRDISSMAMEHFEEKIAPSLKTKMPAVTLPYPFSDCSSREQSPGPSVKVVTINDAGAFRGNSVRHELSRLTNQVRGLQANLQQQRKELTDTKVRSVEQRKKVVELERKLQIQGKTVLEHEQKLHSQHALISEQSQTISDLSKKILEFDQKFADVYSELTRLKGDSDSCLSSQSSNASILAACTNSSIDELGLESKEKRDSLKRRSLRDGSGELCKKQRKF
;
A
#
# COMPACT_ATOMS: atom_id res chain seq x y z
N MET A 1 -56.89 -13.36 62.45
CA MET A 1 -57.43 -13.81 61.15
C MET A 1 -56.75 -12.96 60.09
N ALA A 2 -55.78 -13.58 59.42
CA ALA A 2 -54.89 -12.95 58.47
C ALA A 2 -55.58 -12.82 57.11
N SER A 3 -55.65 -11.58 56.64
CA SER A 3 -55.04 -11.11 55.40
C SER A 3 -55.06 -12.06 54.19
N ASN A 4 -56.09 -11.88 53.37
CA ASN A 4 -55.99 -12.00 51.91
C ASN A 4 -55.33 -10.73 51.37
N LEU A 5 -54.33 -10.86 50.49
CA LEU A 5 -54.26 -10.09 49.25
C LEU A 5 -53.16 -10.67 48.34
N PHE A 6 -53.65 -11.29 47.28
CA PHE A 6 -52.96 -11.77 46.10
C PHE A 6 -52.49 -10.59 45.25
N SER A 7 -51.30 -10.75 44.66
CA SER A 7 -50.96 -10.45 43.25
C SER A 7 -51.11 -9.02 42.72
N ASP A 8 -49.98 -8.33 42.57
CA ASP A 8 -49.53 -7.81 41.27
C ASP A 8 -48.04 -7.42 41.36
N GLU A 9 -47.15 -8.38 41.19
CA GLU A 9 -45.75 -8.08 40.83
C GLU A 9 -45.76 -7.80 39.33
N THR A 10 -45.81 -6.51 39.00
CA THR A 10 -45.92 -5.98 37.65
C THR A 10 -44.80 -6.54 36.76
N TYR A 11 -45.20 -7.06 35.61
CA TYR A 11 -44.31 -7.57 34.55
C TYR A 11 -43.24 -6.55 34.09
N GLU A 12 -43.37 -5.27 34.44
CA GLU A 12 -42.39 -4.21 34.19
C GLU A 12 -41.09 -4.37 35.01
N GLU A 13 -41.14 -4.80 36.27
CA GLU A 13 -39.91 -5.01 37.07
C GLU A 13 -39.07 -6.21 36.59
N LYS A 14 -39.70 -7.16 35.88
CA LYS A 14 -38.98 -8.26 35.23
C LYS A 14 -38.38 -7.87 33.87
N MET A 15 -38.92 -6.86 33.18
CA MET A 15 -38.26 -6.32 31.96
C MET A 15 -37.10 -5.41 32.31
N GLU A 16 -37.20 -4.57 33.35
CA GLU A 16 -36.08 -3.71 33.77
C GLU A 16 -34.87 -4.52 34.29
N ARG A 17 -35.08 -5.63 35.01
CA ARG A 17 -33.96 -6.48 35.46
C ARG A 17 -33.33 -7.35 34.38
N VAL A 18 -33.94 -7.46 33.20
CA VAL A 18 -33.36 -8.18 32.06
C VAL A 18 -32.58 -7.23 31.14
N GLU A 19 -32.92 -5.93 31.11
CA GLU A 19 -32.17 -4.94 30.31
C GLU A 19 -30.92 -4.37 31.00
N GLU A 20 -30.79 -4.49 32.33
CA GLU A 20 -29.55 -4.08 33.02
C GLU A 20 -28.39 -5.08 32.85
N ASN A 21 -28.64 -6.26 32.30
CA ASN A 21 -27.69 -7.37 32.30
C ASN A 21 -27.08 -7.65 30.92
N GLU A 22 -26.66 -6.62 30.16
CA GLU A 22 -25.69 -6.83 29.06
C GLU A 22 -25.03 -5.55 28.51
N LYS A 23 -24.77 -4.53 29.35
CA LYS A 23 -23.62 -3.64 29.06
C LYS A 23 -22.35 -4.42 29.33
N GLN A 24 -22.05 -5.38 28.47
CA GLN A 24 -20.79 -6.09 28.47
C GLN A 24 -19.72 -5.03 28.21
N VAL A 25 -19.09 -4.55 29.28
CA VAL A 25 -17.99 -3.60 29.19
C VAL A 25 -16.87 -4.34 28.48
N ILE A 26 -16.75 -4.14 27.18
CA ILE A 26 -15.68 -4.73 26.38
C ILE A 26 -14.40 -4.04 26.83
N ILE A 27 -13.61 -4.75 27.61
CA ILE A 27 -12.27 -4.31 27.96
C ILE A 27 -11.41 -4.53 26.72
N LEU A 28 -11.05 -3.44 26.02
CA LEU A 28 -10.33 -3.52 24.75
C LEU A 28 -9.02 -4.31 24.86
N THR A 29 -8.37 -4.32 26.03
CA THR A 29 -7.14 -5.06 26.31
C THR A 29 -7.33 -6.56 26.48
N GLN A 30 -8.56 -7.05 26.61
CA GLN A 30 -8.90 -8.47 26.68
C GLN A 30 -9.21 -9.06 25.30
N LEU A 31 -9.27 -8.22 24.26
CA LEU A 31 -9.43 -8.69 22.89
C LEU A 31 -8.11 -9.33 22.39
N PRO A 32 -8.19 -10.31 21.48
CA PRO A 32 -7.01 -10.82 20.79
C PRO A 32 -6.21 -9.71 20.10
N GLU A 33 -4.87 -9.86 20.07
CA GLU A 33 -3.95 -8.88 19.48
C GLU A 33 -4.32 -8.56 18.02
N GLU A 34 -4.85 -9.53 17.26
CA GLU A 34 -5.27 -9.30 15.86
C GLU A 34 -6.48 -8.35 15.73
N ILE A 35 -7.43 -8.41 16.68
CA ILE A 35 -8.61 -7.54 16.67
C ILE A 35 -8.20 -6.12 17.07
N ILE A 36 -7.33 -6.00 18.09
CA ILE A 36 -6.76 -4.73 18.50
C ILE A 36 -6.00 -4.09 17.34
N GLU A 37 -5.11 -4.85 16.68
CA GLU A 37 -4.35 -4.37 15.53
C GLU A 37 -5.28 -3.88 14.41
N LYS A 38 -6.38 -4.59 14.14
CA LYS A 38 -7.33 -4.23 13.10
C LYS A 38 -8.12 -2.96 13.42
N ILE A 39 -8.50 -2.76 14.69
CA ILE A 39 -9.12 -1.52 15.16
C ILE A 39 -8.12 -0.37 15.00
N LEU A 40 -6.89 -0.55 15.48
CA LEU A 40 -5.84 0.47 15.42
C LEU A 40 -5.47 0.84 13.98
N THR A 41 -5.45 -0.12 13.05
CA THR A 41 -5.15 0.14 11.62
C THR A 41 -6.20 1.04 10.94
N SER A 42 -7.38 1.25 11.55
CA SER A 42 -8.39 2.18 11.04
C SER A 42 -8.13 3.65 11.40
N LEU A 43 -7.17 3.91 12.30
CA LEU A 43 -6.83 5.25 12.79
C LEU A 43 -5.67 5.87 11.99
N SER A 44 -5.49 7.19 12.13
CA SER A 44 -4.33 7.88 11.56
C SER A 44 -3.05 7.48 12.31
N TYR A 45 -1.90 7.58 11.65
CA TYR A 45 -0.62 7.31 12.32
C TYR A 45 -0.34 8.30 13.45
N ASN A 46 -0.84 9.54 13.37
CA ASN A 46 -0.78 10.49 14.47
C ASN A 46 -1.55 9.99 15.69
N ASP A 47 -2.80 9.55 15.51
CA ASP A 47 -3.60 9.00 16.62
C ASP A 47 -2.94 7.76 17.21
N LEU A 48 -2.35 6.90 16.37
CA LEU A 48 -1.58 5.75 16.83
C LEU A 48 -0.40 6.16 17.72
N ALA A 49 0.29 7.25 17.38
CA ALA A 49 1.38 7.76 18.19
C ALA A 49 0.90 8.27 19.56
N GLU A 50 -0.27 8.89 19.63
CA GLU A 50 -0.88 9.37 20.88
C GLU A 50 -1.37 8.20 21.77
N ILE A 51 -1.99 7.19 21.17
CA ILE A 51 -2.53 6.00 21.86
C ILE A 51 -1.44 5.19 22.58
N ARG A 52 -0.17 5.31 22.17
CA ARG A 52 0.95 4.67 22.86
C ARG A 52 1.06 5.03 24.34
N GLY A 53 0.61 6.23 24.72
CA GLY A 53 0.63 6.69 26.10
C GLY A 53 -0.42 6.03 27.00
N VAL A 54 -1.37 5.27 26.44
CA VAL A 54 -2.53 4.74 27.17
C VAL A 54 -2.17 3.50 28.01
N CYS A 55 -1.55 2.47 27.40
CA CYS A 55 -1.14 1.27 28.12
C CYS A 55 0.01 0.52 27.42
N GLN A 56 0.65 -0.44 28.10
CA GLN A 56 1.79 -1.20 27.55
C GLN A 56 1.42 -2.06 26.33
N ILE A 57 0.20 -2.63 26.31
CA ILE A 57 -0.29 -3.44 25.17
C ILE A 57 -0.43 -2.55 23.94
N PHE A 58 -1.07 -1.38 24.08
CA PHE A 58 -1.20 -0.42 23.00
C PHE A 58 0.15 0.14 22.56
N ASN A 59 1.06 0.44 23.49
CA ASN A 59 2.40 0.88 23.13
C ASN A 59 3.11 -0.13 22.21
N LYS A 60 3.06 -1.42 22.56
CA LYS A 60 3.66 -2.49 21.76
C LYS A 60 3.00 -2.62 20.38
N CYS A 61 1.67 -2.62 20.32
CA CYS A 61 0.93 -2.75 19.06
C CYS A 61 1.15 -1.54 18.15
N CYS A 62 0.98 -0.32 18.67
CA CYS A 62 1.16 0.91 17.91
C CYS A 62 2.61 1.10 17.44
N GLU A 63 3.61 0.69 18.23
CA GLU A 63 5.01 0.68 17.81
C GLU A 63 5.23 -0.20 16.57
N GLN A 64 4.70 -1.42 16.58
CA GLN A 64 4.79 -2.32 15.43
C GLN A 64 4.06 -1.77 14.20
N LEU A 65 2.89 -1.16 14.41
CA LEU A 65 2.11 -0.53 13.36
C LEU A 65 2.83 0.67 12.74
N LEU A 66 3.44 1.54 13.54
CA LEU A 66 4.18 2.72 13.06
C LEU A 66 5.44 2.31 12.28
N ASN A 67 6.22 1.37 12.82
CA ASN A 67 7.43 0.86 12.16
C ASN A 67 7.09 0.16 10.83
N SER A 68 6.05 -0.70 10.82
CA SER A 68 5.59 -1.33 9.59
C SER A 68 4.95 -0.33 8.62
N GLY A 69 4.33 0.74 9.14
CA GLY A 69 3.71 1.82 8.38
C GLY A 69 4.70 2.53 7.47
N PHE A 70 5.89 2.87 7.98
CA PHE A 70 6.94 3.45 7.16
C PHE A 70 7.37 2.53 6.00
N SER A 71 7.62 1.24 6.29
CA SER A 71 7.95 0.27 5.24
C SER A 71 6.83 0.07 4.22
N LYS A 72 5.56 0.17 4.64
CA LYS A 72 4.39 0.11 3.74
C LYS A 72 4.35 1.33 2.82
N ILE A 73 4.61 2.52 3.35
CA ILE A 73 4.66 3.78 2.59
C ILE A 73 5.80 3.77 1.59
N ASP A 74 6.99 3.31 1.98
CA ASP A 74 8.15 3.19 1.10
C ASP A 74 7.87 2.25 -0.09
N LYS A 75 7.27 1.09 0.17
CA LYS A 75 6.80 0.17 -0.89
C LYS A 75 5.76 0.80 -1.79
N LEU A 76 4.82 1.56 -1.23
CA LEU A 76 3.77 2.24 -1.99
C LEU A 76 4.36 3.29 -2.92
N HIS A 77 5.30 4.10 -2.43
CA HIS A 77 6.04 5.07 -3.24
C HIS A 77 6.74 4.36 -4.41
N ALA A 78 7.50 3.30 -4.16
CA ALA A 78 8.21 2.56 -5.20
C ALA A 78 7.27 2.00 -6.28
N GLN A 79 6.08 1.53 -5.89
CA GLN A 79 5.05 1.06 -6.82
C GLN A 79 4.53 2.19 -7.71
N ILE A 80 4.14 3.32 -7.12
CA ILE A 80 3.66 4.50 -7.87
C ILE A 80 4.76 5.02 -8.80
N GLN A 81 6.00 5.12 -8.30
CA GLN A 81 7.13 5.59 -9.09
C GLN A 81 7.41 4.69 -10.30
N LYS A 82 7.37 3.37 -10.12
CA LYS A 82 7.51 2.42 -11.23
C LYS A 82 6.38 2.59 -12.27
N GLN A 83 5.13 2.72 -11.82
CA GLN A 83 3.97 2.89 -12.68
C GLN A 83 4.00 4.21 -13.46
N VAL A 84 4.45 5.31 -12.85
CA VAL A 84 4.59 6.59 -13.53
C VAL A 84 5.76 6.54 -14.52
N LYS A 85 6.92 6.00 -14.10
CA LYS A 85 8.11 5.88 -14.96
C LYS A 85 7.87 5.03 -16.22
N SER A 86 7.02 4.00 -16.14
CA SER A 86 6.69 3.16 -17.30
C SER A 86 5.82 3.86 -18.35
N GLN A 87 5.12 4.94 -17.98
CA GLN A 87 4.28 5.72 -18.89
C GLN A 87 5.04 6.89 -19.55
N LEU A 88 6.30 7.12 -19.18
CA LEU A 88 7.10 8.22 -19.71
C LEU A 88 7.76 7.83 -21.05
N PRO A 89 7.89 8.79 -21.99
CA PRO A 89 8.70 8.61 -23.19
C PRO A 89 10.15 8.23 -22.86
N ARG A 90 10.86 7.54 -23.77
CA ARG A 90 12.28 7.19 -23.53
C ARG A 90 13.22 8.40 -23.55
N ARG A 91 12.91 9.44 -24.33
CA ARG A 91 13.77 10.63 -24.49
C ARG A 91 13.49 11.67 -23.42
N GLU A 92 14.55 12.19 -22.80
CA GLU A 92 14.47 13.18 -21.72
C GLU A 92 13.82 14.51 -22.15
N SER A 93 14.08 14.96 -23.38
CA SER A 93 13.45 16.18 -23.93
C SER A 93 11.92 16.06 -24.03
N GLU A 94 11.40 14.87 -24.35
CA GLU A 94 9.97 14.60 -24.43
C GLU A 94 9.35 14.43 -23.04
N ARG A 95 10.13 13.97 -22.05
CA ARG A 95 9.68 13.85 -20.65
C ARG A 95 9.34 15.19 -20.03
N ARG A 96 10.15 16.24 -20.27
CA ARG A 96 9.94 17.56 -19.66
C ARG A 96 8.61 18.21 -20.05
N ASN A 97 8.10 17.88 -21.23
CA ASN A 97 6.82 18.40 -21.73
C ASN A 97 5.65 17.43 -21.47
N HIS A 98 5.90 16.29 -20.84
CA HIS A 98 4.89 15.28 -20.57
C HIS A 98 3.97 15.68 -19.39
N PRO A 99 2.66 15.40 -19.42
CA PRO A 99 1.76 15.70 -18.30
C PRO A 99 2.18 15.08 -16.96
N LEU A 100 2.86 13.93 -17.00
CA LEU A 100 3.38 13.24 -15.81
C LEU A 100 4.75 13.76 -15.33
N ALA A 101 5.40 14.70 -16.01
CA ALA A 101 6.71 15.23 -15.60
C ALA A 101 6.69 15.72 -14.14
N ARG A 102 5.65 16.50 -13.80
CA ARG A 102 5.46 17.03 -12.45
C ARG A 102 5.26 15.94 -11.39
N HIS A 103 4.63 14.82 -11.76
CA HIS A 103 4.46 13.69 -10.84
C HIS A 103 5.83 13.06 -10.53
N VAL A 104 6.71 12.96 -11.52
CA VAL A 104 8.07 12.43 -11.33
C VAL A 104 8.90 13.33 -10.43
N ASP A 105 8.81 14.65 -10.61
CA ASP A 105 9.51 15.62 -9.76
C ASP A 105 9.07 15.50 -8.30
N ILE A 106 7.75 15.42 -8.07
CA ILE A 106 7.17 15.24 -6.73
C ILE A 106 7.63 13.90 -6.13
N LEU A 107 7.55 12.81 -6.89
CA LEU A 107 7.97 11.48 -6.43
C LEU A 107 9.47 11.43 -6.10
N SER A 108 10.32 12.11 -6.87
CA SER A 108 11.76 12.19 -6.60
C SER A 108 12.06 12.99 -5.34
N ALA A 109 11.30 14.05 -5.08
CA ALA A 109 11.40 14.81 -3.84
C ALA A 109 10.92 13.99 -2.62
N ILE A 110 9.85 13.20 -2.76
CA ILE A 110 9.40 12.26 -1.71
C ILE A 110 10.44 11.18 -1.45
N GLU A 111 11.05 10.61 -2.49
CA GLU A 111 12.13 9.61 -2.38
C GLU A 111 13.31 10.14 -1.55
N THR A 112 13.68 11.40 -1.79
CA THR A 112 14.73 12.08 -1.02
C THR A 112 14.33 12.20 0.46
N ARG A 113 13.08 12.58 0.76
CA ARG A 113 12.59 12.68 2.15
C ARG A 113 12.53 11.32 2.84
N LEU A 114 12.01 10.29 2.17
CA LEU A 114 11.96 8.92 2.69
C LEU A 114 13.37 8.40 3.00
N SER A 115 14.34 8.66 2.12
CA SER A 115 15.73 8.25 2.33
C SER A 115 16.36 8.94 3.54
N LEU A 116 16.14 10.25 3.71
CA LEU A 116 16.64 11.00 4.88
C LEU A 116 16.05 10.46 6.19
N LEU A 117 14.73 10.28 6.25
CA LEU A 117 14.07 9.66 7.40
C LEU A 117 14.59 8.24 7.65
N GLY A 118 14.80 7.47 6.59
CA GLY A 118 15.39 6.13 6.66
C GLY A 118 16.77 6.16 7.34
N MET A 119 17.66 7.04 6.88
CA MET A 119 19.01 7.18 7.43
C MET A 119 19.00 7.67 8.89
N THR A 120 18.09 8.56 9.26
CA THR A 120 17.98 9.09 10.63
C THR A 120 17.48 8.03 11.62
N TYR A 121 16.43 7.29 11.25
CA TYR A 121 15.68 6.47 12.21
C TYR A 121 15.95 4.96 12.13
N MET A 122 16.13 4.39 10.92
CA MET A 122 16.09 2.91 10.75
C MET A 122 17.15 2.20 11.57
N ARG A 123 18.36 2.75 11.65
CA ARG A 123 19.43 2.16 12.47
C ARG A 123 19.04 1.98 13.93
N TYR A 124 18.33 2.94 14.52
CA TYR A 124 17.91 2.88 15.92
C TYR A 124 16.69 1.99 16.12
N ILE A 125 15.79 1.94 15.13
CA ILE A 125 14.62 1.06 15.10
C ILE A 125 15.05 -0.41 14.99
N ASP A 126 15.97 -0.73 14.08
CA ASP A 126 16.50 -2.09 13.89
C ASP A 126 17.21 -2.62 15.14
N MET A 127 17.83 -1.72 15.91
CA MET A 127 18.47 -2.05 17.20
C MET A 127 17.48 -2.09 18.38
N GLY A 128 16.20 -1.79 18.16
CA GLY A 128 15.18 -1.73 19.21
C GLY A 128 15.41 -0.61 20.23
N LEU A 129 16.14 0.45 19.86
CA LEU A 129 16.47 1.58 20.74
C LEU A 129 15.40 2.68 20.71
N CYS A 130 14.74 2.84 19.57
CA CYS A 130 13.56 3.69 19.42
C CYS A 130 12.57 3.04 18.47
N CYS A 131 11.40 3.66 18.36
CA CYS A 131 10.19 2.94 18.02
C CYS A 131 9.28 3.69 17.05
N PHE A 132 9.73 4.79 16.43
CA PHE A 132 8.90 5.46 15.42
C PHE A 132 9.63 6.52 14.57
N ILE A 133 9.02 6.74 13.41
CA ILE A 133 9.00 8.01 12.68
C ILE A 133 7.70 8.72 13.09
N PRO A 134 7.68 10.05 13.36
CA PRO A 134 6.49 10.74 13.84
C PRO A 134 5.24 10.45 13.01
N GLY A 135 4.14 10.11 13.68
CA GLY A 135 2.89 9.69 13.05
C GLY A 135 2.38 10.71 12.03
N LYS A 136 2.44 12.00 12.38
CA LYS A 136 2.09 13.11 11.48
C LYS A 136 2.89 13.11 10.16
N VAL A 137 4.17 12.70 10.19
CA VAL A 137 5.00 12.59 8.97
C VAL A 137 4.49 11.46 8.08
N LEU A 138 4.11 10.32 8.67
CA LEU A 138 3.57 9.17 7.94
C LEU A 138 2.20 9.47 7.33
N ASP A 139 1.34 10.18 8.05
CA ASP A 139 0.04 10.60 7.55
C ASP A 139 0.17 11.53 6.34
N GLU A 140 1.09 12.50 6.42
CA GLU A 140 1.32 13.43 5.32
C GLU A 140 1.91 12.73 4.09
N LEU A 141 2.86 11.81 4.26
CA LEU A 141 3.36 10.95 3.19
C LEU A 141 2.23 10.16 2.53
N LEU A 142 1.37 9.53 3.34
CA LEU A 142 0.26 8.73 2.84
C LEU A 142 -0.76 9.59 2.08
N ARG A 143 -1.09 10.79 2.59
CA ARG A 143 -1.98 11.77 1.95
C ARG A 143 -1.46 12.18 0.58
N ILE A 144 -0.18 12.53 0.50
CA ILE A 144 0.50 12.94 -0.74
C ILE A 144 0.49 11.78 -1.74
N LEU A 145 0.92 10.59 -1.34
CA LEU A 145 0.97 9.42 -2.23
C LEU A 145 -0.42 9.01 -2.72
N ASN A 146 -1.45 9.07 -1.87
CA ASN A 146 -2.82 8.78 -2.29
C ASN A 146 -3.37 9.83 -3.26
N THR A 147 -3.01 11.10 -3.07
CA THR A 147 -3.39 12.16 -4.02
C THR A 147 -2.78 11.92 -5.41
N LEU A 148 -1.53 11.45 -5.47
CA LEU A 148 -0.82 11.15 -6.72
C LEU A 148 -1.34 9.91 -7.47
N LYS A 149 -2.17 9.07 -6.83
CA LYS A 149 -2.80 7.92 -7.51
C LYS A 149 -3.88 8.34 -8.50
N TYR A 150 -4.49 9.50 -8.31
CA TYR A 150 -5.57 9.99 -9.15
C TYR A 150 -5.02 10.88 -10.27
N PRO A 151 -5.55 10.83 -11.50
CA PRO A 151 -5.01 11.49 -12.68
C PRO A 151 -5.18 13.03 -12.72
N GLN A 152 -5.23 13.67 -11.56
CA GLN A 152 -5.28 15.13 -11.43
C GLN A 152 -3.89 15.72 -11.70
N GLN A 153 -3.80 16.90 -12.33
CA GLN A 153 -2.53 17.62 -12.35
C GLN A 153 -2.23 18.13 -10.93
N PRO A 154 -1.16 17.66 -10.27
CA PRO A 154 -0.85 18.13 -8.94
C PRO A 154 -0.41 19.61 -8.98
N PRO A 155 -0.60 20.34 -7.87
CA PRO A 155 -0.03 21.68 -7.69
C PRO A 155 1.49 21.67 -7.86
N ARG A 156 2.11 22.85 -7.85
CA ARG A 156 3.58 22.94 -7.94
C ARG A 156 4.21 22.15 -6.78
N ALA A 157 5.27 21.40 -7.09
CA ALA A 157 5.90 20.48 -6.12
C ALA A 157 6.31 21.15 -4.81
N HIS A 158 6.81 22.39 -4.88
CA HIS A 158 7.23 23.13 -3.69
C HIS A 158 6.07 23.42 -2.72
N GLU A 159 4.95 23.96 -3.21
CA GLU A 159 3.72 24.18 -2.41
C GLU A 159 3.18 22.86 -1.89
N PHE A 160 3.11 21.84 -2.75
CA PHE A 160 2.48 20.57 -2.43
C PHE A 160 3.25 19.75 -1.39
N LEU A 161 4.58 19.89 -1.34
CA LEU A 161 5.47 19.18 -0.43
C LEU A 161 5.99 20.05 0.72
N GLN A 162 5.45 21.26 0.90
CA GLN A 162 5.94 22.17 1.93
C GLN A 162 5.75 21.58 3.33
N GLU A 163 4.53 21.18 3.69
CA GLU A 163 4.22 20.58 5.00
C GLU A 163 5.09 19.35 5.25
N LEU A 164 5.20 18.42 4.28
CA LEU A 164 6.05 17.22 4.40
C LEU A 164 7.51 17.59 4.70
N ARG A 165 8.05 18.62 4.03
CA ARG A 165 9.43 19.07 4.26
C ARG A 165 9.59 19.67 5.64
N ASP A 166 8.65 20.49 6.09
CA ASP A 166 8.73 21.18 7.37
C ASP A 166 8.64 20.18 8.53
N ILE A 167 7.61 19.31 8.54
CA ILE A 167 7.44 18.33 9.60
C ILE A 167 8.53 17.25 9.60
N SER A 168 9.07 16.86 8.43
CA SER A 168 10.18 15.89 8.38
C SER A 168 11.48 16.50 8.89
N SER A 169 11.80 17.74 8.54
CA SER A 169 12.98 18.45 9.07
C SER A 169 12.88 18.64 10.57
N MET A 170 11.75 19.15 11.07
CA MET A 170 11.52 19.32 12.52
C MET A 170 11.65 18.00 13.27
N ALA A 171 11.12 16.90 12.71
CA ALA A 171 11.25 15.58 13.30
C ALA A 171 12.71 15.15 13.42
N MET A 172 13.47 15.23 12.33
CA MET A 172 14.88 14.84 12.29
C MET A 172 15.73 15.67 13.25
N GLU A 173 15.55 16.99 13.26
CA GLU A 173 16.26 17.91 14.16
C GLU A 173 15.97 17.57 15.63
N HIS A 174 14.70 17.43 16.01
CA HIS A 174 14.32 17.05 17.36
C HIS A 174 14.93 15.69 17.76
N PHE A 175 14.92 14.72 16.85
CA PHE A 175 15.52 13.42 17.10
C PHE A 175 17.03 13.55 17.33
N GLU A 176 17.75 14.25 16.45
CA GLU A 176 19.20 14.39 16.52
C GLU A 176 19.67 15.17 17.77
N GLU A 177 18.94 16.21 18.18
CA GLU A 177 19.30 17.03 19.32
C GLU A 177 18.87 16.45 20.67
N LYS A 178 17.64 15.92 20.76
CA LYS A 178 17.02 15.58 22.05
C LYS A 178 17.04 14.08 22.33
N ILE A 179 16.95 13.24 21.30
CA ILE A 179 16.71 11.81 21.47
C ILE A 179 17.99 11.00 21.24
N ALA A 180 18.61 11.16 20.08
CA ALA A 180 19.78 10.41 19.64
C ALA A 180 20.96 10.42 20.63
N PRO A 181 21.29 11.53 21.34
CA PRO A 181 22.39 11.54 22.31
C PRO A 181 22.17 10.52 23.44
N SER A 182 20.94 10.39 23.93
CA SER A 182 20.60 9.43 25.00
C SER A 182 20.61 7.97 24.53
N LEU A 183 20.33 7.73 23.24
CA LEU A 183 20.34 6.40 22.65
C LEU A 183 21.76 5.93 22.33
N LYS A 184 22.63 6.83 21.87
CA LYS A 184 24.04 6.54 21.55
C LYS A 184 24.81 5.97 22.75
N THR A 185 24.50 6.41 23.97
CA THR A 185 25.09 5.84 25.20
C THR A 185 24.72 4.38 25.43
N LYS A 186 23.55 3.94 24.94
CA LYS A 186 23.06 2.56 25.05
C LYS A 186 23.52 1.69 23.89
N MET A 187 24.14 2.27 22.85
CA MET A 187 24.68 1.50 21.75
C MET A 187 25.94 0.75 22.22
N PRO A 188 26.05 -0.56 21.96
CA PRO A 188 27.34 -1.23 22.11
C PRO A 188 28.34 -0.49 21.22
N ALA A 189 29.53 -0.21 21.75
CA ALA A 189 30.60 0.44 21.00
C ALA A 189 30.99 -0.46 19.82
N VAL A 190 30.32 -0.26 18.68
CA VAL A 190 30.76 -0.81 17.42
C VAL A 190 31.92 0.08 17.00
N THR A 191 33.13 -0.35 17.36
CA THR A 191 34.37 0.10 16.73
C THR A 191 34.27 -0.24 15.24
N LEU A 192 33.69 0.67 14.46
CA LEU A 192 33.91 0.68 13.03
C LEU A 192 35.28 1.33 12.79
N PRO A 193 36.24 0.62 12.18
CA PRO A 193 37.46 1.25 11.71
C PRO A 193 37.12 2.01 10.43
N TYR A 194 36.72 3.27 10.54
CA TYR A 194 36.90 4.21 9.43
C TYR A 194 37.14 5.63 9.94
N PRO A 195 38.25 6.27 9.53
CA PRO A 195 38.57 7.64 9.89
C PRO A 195 37.91 8.57 8.87
N PHE A 196 36.90 9.32 9.29
CA PHE A 196 36.61 10.58 8.64
C PHE A 196 36.48 11.65 9.72
N SER A 197 37.59 12.37 9.85
CA SER A 197 37.74 13.76 10.26
C SER A 197 36.49 14.45 10.80
N ASP A 198 36.56 14.84 12.06
CA ASP A 198 36.21 16.21 12.44
C ASP A 198 37.31 16.78 13.34
N CYS A 199 38.19 17.57 12.71
CA CYS A 199 39.09 18.47 13.40
C CYS A 199 38.33 19.78 13.61
N SER A 200 37.97 20.07 14.86
CA SER A 200 37.78 21.44 15.32
C SER A 200 38.61 21.61 16.60
N SER A 201 39.77 22.27 16.42
CA SER A 201 40.49 23.18 17.34
C SER A 201 39.97 23.23 18.80
N ARG A 202 40.76 23.14 19.87
CA ARG A 202 41.92 24.00 20.20
C ARG A 202 42.47 23.61 21.59
N GLU A 203 43.80 23.48 21.71
CA GLU A 203 44.72 23.77 22.85
C GLU A 203 44.30 23.40 24.30
N GLN A 204 45.08 22.67 25.13
CA GLN A 204 46.48 22.89 25.51
C GLN A 204 47.08 21.66 26.27
N SER A 205 48.41 21.58 26.21
CA SER A 205 49.43 20.58 26.64
C SER A 205 49.55 20.32 28.18
N PRO A 206 50.59 19.63 28.72
CA PRO A 206 50.97 18.20 28.70
C PRO A 206 51.15 17.59 30.12
N GLY A 207 51.25 16.25 30.24
CA GLY A 207 51.91 15.63 31.41
C GLY A 207 51.45 14.22 31.78
N PRO A 208 52.34 13.20 31.82
CA PRO A 208 52.02 11.83 32.18
C PRO A 208 52.26 11.56 33.68
N SER A 209 51.38 10.83 34.36
CA SER A 209 51.76 10.19 35.63
C SER A 209 50.89 8.99 35.98
N VAL A 210 51.50 7.81 35.81
CA VAL A 210 51.06 6.53 36.37
C VAL A 210 51.10 6.64 37.89
N LYS A 211 49.94 6.58 38.56
CA LYS A 211 49.88 6.37 40.01
C LYS A 211 49.95 4.88 40.30
N VAL A 212 51.16 4.40 40.57
CA VAL A 212 51.40 3.16 41.33
C VAL A 212 50.96 3.42 42.76
N VAL A 213 49.92 2.72 43.23
CA VAL A 213 49.54 2.72 44.64
C VAL A 213 50.50 1.81 45.39
N THR A 214 51.26 2.43 46.28
CA THR A 214 52.09 1.82 47.32
C THR A 214 51.23 0.94 48.24
N ILE A 215 51.63 -0.32 48.39
CA ILE A 215 51.11 -1.22 49.40
C ILE A 215 52.03 -1.08 50.61
N ASN A 216 51.48 -0.64 51.75
CA ASN A 216 51.91 -1.07 53.08
C ASN A 216 50.85 -0.61 54.08
N ASP A 217 50.03 -1.55 54.55
CA ASP A 217 49.71 -1.59 55.97
C ASP A 217 49.39 -3.03 56.39
N ALA A 218 50.01 -3.44 57.49
CA ALA A 218 49.91 -4.76 58.08
C ALA A 218 48.86 -4.73 59.21
N GLY A 219 47.99 -5.73 59.27
CA GLY A 219 47.14 -5.93 60.45
C GLY A 219 45.93 -6.82 60.23
N ALA A 220 46.05 -8.08 60.67
CA ALA A 220 44.99 -9.01 61.08
C ALA A 220 43.85 -9.37 60.08
N PHE A 221 43.43 -10.65 60.12
CA PHE A 221 42.33 -11.27 59.34
C PHE A 221 42.57 -11.67 57.88
N ARG A 222 43.40 -12.69 57.59
CA ARG A 222 43.38 -13.35 56.26
C ARG A 222 43.62 -14.87 56.28
N GLY A 223 42.80 -15.62 57.03
CA GLY A 223 42.66 -17.08 56.86
C GLY A 223 41.39 -17.47 56.08
N ASN A 224 40.25 -16.89 56.46
CA ASN A 224 38.95 -17.29 55.91
C ASN A 224 38.56 -16.53 54.62
N SER A 225 39.07 -15.31 54.39
CA SER A 225 38.70 -14.49 53.23
C SER A 225 39.21 -15.07 51.90
N VAL A 226 40.42 -15.63 51.87
CA VAL A 226 41.02 -16.18 50.63
C VAL A 226 40.29 -17.44 50.16
N ARG A 227 39.82 -18.31 51.08
CA ARG A 227 38.99 -19.48 50.73
C ARG A 227 37.62 -19.07 50.18
N HIS A 228 37.00 -18.03 50.73
CA HIS A 228 35.73 -17.52 50.24
C HIS A 228 35.88 -16.86 48.85
N GLU A 229 36.93 -16.06 48.64
CA GLU A 229 37.23 -15.49 47.33
C GLU A 229 37.57 -16.58 46.30
N LEU A 230 38.36 -17.59 46.65
CA LEU A 230 38.65 -18.73 45.76
C LEU A 230 37.39 -19.52 45.40
N SER A 231 36.48 -19.74 46.35
CA SER A 231 35.20 -20.40 46.11
C SER A 231 34.28 -19.56 45.22
N ARG A 232 34.27 -18.23 45.42
CA ARG A 232 33.49 -17.29 44.60
C ARG A 232 34.00 -17.26 43.16
N LEU A 233 35.32 -17.19 42.98
CA LEU A 233 35.96 -17.21 41.67
C LEU A 233 35.72 -18.56 40.95
N THR A 234 35.78 -19.68 41.68
CA THR A 234 35.49 -21.01 41.13
C THR A 234 34.03 -21.14 40.66
N ASN A 235 33.08 -20.60 41.41
CA ASN A 235 31.67 -20.58 41.02
C ASN A 235 31.42 -19.64 39.82
N GLN A 236 32.13 -18.51 39.75
CA GLN A 236 32.06 -17.58 38.63
C GLN A 236 32.63 -18.19 37.34
N VAL A 237 33.78 -18.88 37.42
CA VAL A 237 34.37 -19.62 36.30
C VAL A 237 33.41 -20.71 35.80
N ARG A 238 32.75 -21.44 36.72
CA ARG A 238 31.76 -22.45 36.37
C ARG A 238 30.54 -21.85 35.65
N GLY A 239 30.05 -20.70 36.11
CA GLY A 239 28.96 -19.97 35.45
C GLY A 239 29.33 -19.47 34.06
N LEU A 240 30.55 -18.92 33.89
CA LEU A 240 31.07 -18.51 32.59
C LEU A 240 31.23 -19.70 31.63
N GLN A 241 31.65 -20.86 32.14
CA GLN A 241 31.81 -22.08 31.36
C GLN A 241 30.45 -22.63 30.87
N ALA A 242 29.40 -22.55 31.70
CA ALA A 242 28.03 -22.87 31.31
C ALA A 242 27.48 -21.88 30.25
N ASN A 243 27.72 -20.58 30.43
CA ASN A 243 27.33 -19.55 29.45
C ASN A 243 28.03 -19.76 28.09
N LEU A 244 29.32 -20.11 28.08
CA LEU A 244 30.06 -20.43 26.86
C LEU A 244 29.48 -21.64 26.12
N GLN A 245 29.03 -22.67 26.85
CA GLN A 245 28.37 -23.83 26.25
C GLN A 245 26.98 -23.46 25.69
N GLN A 246 26.22 -22.63 26.40
CA GLN A 246 24.92 -22.14 25.92
C GLN A 246 25.08 -21.31 24.64
N GLN A 247 26.02 -20.35 24.62
CA GLN A 247 26.29 -19.55 23.43
C GLN A 247 26.76 -20.39 22.23
N ARG A 248 27.54 -21.45 22.47
CA ARG A 248 27.89 -22.40 21.40
C ARG A 248 26.67 -23.12 20.82
N LYS A 249 25.71 -23.51 21.66
CA LYS A 249 24.46 -24.16 21.23
C LYS A 249 23.57 -23.20 20.45
N GLU A 250 23.43 -21.96 20.92
CA GLU A 250 22.68 -20.92 20.21
C GLU A 250 23.32 -20.58 18.85
N LEU A 251 24.65 -20.55 18.78
CA LEU A 251 25.38 -20.36 17.52
C LEU A 251 25.13 -21.51 16.52
N THR A 252 25.07 -22.76 17.00
CA THR A 252 24.74 -23.89 16.12
C THR A 252 23.29 -23.85 15.65
N ASP A 253 22.34 -23.51 16.54
CA ASP A 253 20.92 -23.45 16.21
C ASP A 253 20.62 -22.32 15.22
N THR A 254 21.25 -21.15 15.39
CA THR A 254 21.14 -20.03 14.45
C THR A 254 21.75 -20.37 13.08
N LYS A 255 22.87 -21.09 13.04
CA LYS A 255 23.48 -21.56 11.80
C LYS A 255 22.57 -22.53 11.03
N VAL A 256 21.91 -23.47 11.73
CA VAL A 256 20.94 -24.39 11.12
C VAL A 256 19.72 -23.63 10.58
N ARG A 257 19.14 -22.71 11.37
CA ARG A 257 18.01 -21.88 10.91
C ARG A 257 18.37 -21.03 9.69
N SER A 258 19.57 -20.48 9.63
CA SER A 258 20.05 -19.68 8.49
C SER A 258 20.14 -20.51 7.21
N VAL A 259 20.63 -21.76 7.29
CA VAL A 259 20.68 -22.68 6.14
C VAL A 259 19.28 -23.04 5.66
N GLU A 260 18.34 -23.27 6.58
CA GLU A 260 16.95 -23.57 6.23
C GLU A 260 16.24 -22.38 5.58
N GLN A 261 16.46 -21.16 6.08
CA GLN A 261 15.98 -19.94 5.43
C GLN A 261 16.55 -19.77 4.03
N ARG A 262 17.86 -20.03 3.83
CA ARG A 262 18.46 -20.00 2.48
C ARG A 262 17.80 -20.98 1.52
N LYS A 263 17.45 -22.20 1.96
CA LYS A 263 16.71 -23.16 1.12
C LYS A 263 15.35 -22.64 0.70
N LYS A 264 14.60 -22.01 1.63
CA LYS A 264 13.30 -21.40 1.33
C LYS A 264 13.41 -20.25 0.33
N VAL A 265 14.46 -19.43 0.44
CA VAL A 265 14.73 -18.34 -0.51
C VAL A 265 14.95 -18.89 -1.91
N VAL A 266 15.80 -19.91 -2.07
CA VAL A 266 16.06 -20.54 -3.38
C VAL A 266 14.79 -21.16 -3.98
N GLU A 267 13.93 -21.78 -3.16
CA GLU A 267 12.66 -22.32 -3.64
C GLU A 267 11.71 -21.22 -4.13
N LEU A 268 11.62 -20.10 -3.40
CA LEU A 268 10.81 -18.95 -3.80
C LEU A 268 11.35 -18.30 -5.08
N GLU A 269 12.67 -18.15 -5.22
CA GLU A 269 13.30 -17.65 -6.45
C GLU A 269 12.96 -18.53 -7.66
N ARG A 270 12.99 -19.87 -7.49
CA ARG A 270 12.58 -20.80 -8.55
C ARG A 270 11.11 -20.62 -8.92
N LYS A 271 10.20 -20.48 -7.94
CA LYS A 271 8.77 -20.24 -8.20
C LYS A 271 8.55 -18.92 -8.93
N LEU A 272 9.27 -17.86 -8.53
CA LEU A 272 9.22 -16.56 -9.17
C LEU A 272 9.71 -16.62 -10.63
N GLN A 273 10.77 -17.39 -10.90
CA GLN A 273 11.27 -17.59 -12.26
C GLN A 273 10.26 -18.31 -13.16
N ILE A 274 9.57 -19.33 -12.63
CA ILE A 274 8.52 -20.04 -13.36
C ILE A 274 7.35 -19.10 -13.66
N GLN A 275 6.90 -18.34 -12.66
CA GLN A 275 5.84 -17.34 -12.87
C GLN A 275 6.25 -16.30 -13.91
N GLY A 276 7.50 -15.80 -13.87
CA GLY A 276 8.02 -14.88 -14.87
C GLY A 276 7.96 -15.42 -16.30
N LYS A 277 8.26 -16.72 -16.51
CA LYS A 277 8.10 -17.36 -17.82
C LYS A 277 6.64 -17.42 -18.26
N THR A 278 5.72 -17.82 -17.38
CA THR A 278 4.30 -17.87 -17.71
C THR A 278 3.75 -16.48 -18.06
N VAL A 279 4.16 -15.43 -17.35
CA VAL A 279 3.75 -14.05 -17.65
C VAL A 279 4.22 -13.64 -19.04
N LEU A 280 5.47 -13.93 -19.41
CA LEU A 280 5.98 -13.65 -20.77
C LEU A 280 5.18 -14.39 -21.85
N GLU A 281 4.79 -15.64 -21.62
CA GLU A 281 3.94 -16.40 -22.56
C GLU A 281 2.55 -15.77 -22.70
N HIS A 282 1.96 -15.34 -21.58
CA HIS A 282 0.67 -14.62 -21.59
C HIS A 282 0.77 -13.26 -22.29
N GLU A 283 1.86 -12.51 -22.10
CA GLU A 283 2.13 -11.25 -22.80
C GLU A 283 2.27 -11.45 -24.31
N GLN A 284 2.98 -12.48 -24.75
CA GLN A 284 3.07 -12.82 -26.18
C GLN A 284 1.69 -13.16 -26.77
N LYS A 285 0.90 -13.97 -26.06
CA LYS A 285 -0.46 -14.32 -26.52
C LYS A 285 -1.38 -13.10 -26.59
N LEU A 286 -1.30 -12.20 -25.61
CA LEU A 286 -2.04 -10.93 -25.62
C LEU A 286 -1.61 -10.05 -26.80
N HIS A 287 -0.32 -9.97 -27.10
CA HIS A 287 0.19 -9.19 -28.22
C HIS A 287 -0.32 -9.73 -29.57
N SER A 288 -0.31 -11.06 -29.76
CA SER A 288 -0.89 -11.69 -30.95
C SER A 288 -2.39 -11.41 -31.08
N GLN A 289 -3.15 -11.47 -29.98
CA GLN A 289 -4.58 -11.13 -30.03
C GLN A 289 -4.83 -9.65 -30.36
N HIS A 290 -4.02 -8.73 -29.83
CA HIS A 290 -4.12 -7.31 -30.17
C HIS A 290 -3.85 -7.06 -31.66
N ALA A 291 -2.86 -7.75 -32.24
CA ALA A 291 -2.58 -7.67 -33.66
C ALA A 291 -3.78 -8.13 -34.51
N LEU A 292 -4.39 -9.26 -34.15
CA LEU A 292 -5.58 -9.77 -34.85
C LEU A 292 -6.79 -8.83 -34.73
N ILE A 293 -7.03 -8.26 -33.55
CA ILE A 293 -8.10 -7.28 -33.34
C ILE A 293 -7.86 -6.01 -34.19
N SER A 294 -6.61 -5.57 -34.29
CA SER A 294 -6.25 -4.42 -35.14
C SER A 294 -6.54 -4.70 -36.62
N GLU A 295 -6.23 -5.90 -37.11
CA GLU A 295 -6.52 -6.31 -38.49
C GLU A 295 -8.02 -6.41 -38.76
N GLN A 296 -8.78 -7.00 -37.84
CA GLN A 296 -10.25 -7.05 -37.93
C GLN A 296 -10.85 -5.65 -37.93
N SER A 297 -10.34 -4.75 -37.08
CA SER A 297 -10.79 -3.35 -37.02
C SER A 297 -10.50 -2.61 -38.33
N GLN A 298 -9.35 -2.86 -38.96
CA GLN A 298 -9.04 -2.31 -40.27
C GLN A 298 -10.00 -2.84 -41.35
N THR A 299 -10.28 -4.14 -41.34
CA THR A 299 -11.22 -4.77 -42.28
C THR A 299 -12.63 -4.19 -42.13
N ILE A 300 -13.09 -3.99 -40.90
CA ILE A 300 -14.40 -3.36 -40.62
C ILE A 300 -14.42 -1.92 -41.13
N SER A 301 -13.32 -1.17 -40.96
CA SER A 301 -13.19 0.19 -41.48
C SER A 301 -13.31 0.22 -43.00
N ASP A 302 -12.62 -0.68 -43.71
CA ASP A 302 -12.65 -0.78 -45.16
C ASP A 302 -14.05 -1.18 -45.69
N LEU A 303 -14.72 -2.11 -45.00
CA LEU A 303 -16.11 -2.49 -45.33
C LEU A 303 -17.08 -1.33 -45.08
N SER A 304 -16.92 -0.60 -43.98
CA SER A 304 -17.74 0.57 -43.68
C SER A 304 -17.60 1.65 -44.75
N LYS A 305 -16.37 1.85 -45.25
CA LYS A 305 -16.12 2.77 -46.37
C LYS A 305 -16.84 2.31 -47.65
N LYS A 306 -16.79 1.03 -47.98
CA LYS A 306 -17.49 0.47 -49.16
C LYS A 306 -19.01 0.63 -49.07
N ILE A 307 -19.59 0.43 -47.88
CA ILE A 307 -21.03 0.64 -47.66
C ILE A 307 -21.38 2.09 -47.96
N LEU A 308 -20.59 3.04 -47.45
CA LEU A 308 -20.81 4.47 -47.66
C LEU A 308 -20.67 4.87 -49.15
N GLU A 309 -19.73 4.25 -49.87
CA GLU A 309 -19.62 4.42 -51.34
C GLU A 309 -20.82 3.84 -52.10
N PHE A 310 -21.39 2.71 -51.65
CA PHE A 310 -22.60 2.15 -52.24
C PHE A 310 -23.83 3.02 -51.96
N ASP A 311 -23.99 3.50 -50.73
CA ASP A 311 -25.09 4.41 -50.37
C ASP A 311 -25.05 5.69 -51.21
N GLN A 312 -23.85 6.25 -51.45
CA GLN A 312 -23.69 7.39 -52.34
C GLN A 312 -24.11 7.06 -53.77
N LYS A 313 -23.69 5.91 -54.33
CA LYS A 313 -24.10 5.48 -55.67
C LYS A 313 -25.61 5.27 -55.77
N PHE A 314 -26.24 4.70 -54.74
CA PHE A 314 -27.69 4.54 -54.71
C PHE A 314 -28.41 5.89 -54.68
N ALA A 315 -27.90 6.86 -53.91
CA ALA A 315 -28.42 8.22 -53.90
C ALA A 315 -28.31 8.89 -55.28
N ASP A 316 -27.16 8.75 -55.95
CA ASP A 316 -26.92 9.30 -57.28
C ASP A 316 -27.89 8.68 -58.31
N VAL A 317 -28.02 7.35 -58.34
CA VAL A 317 -28.96 6.64 -59.23
C VAL A 317 -30.41 7.03 -58.94
N TYR A 318 -30.79 7.14 -57.66
CA TYR A 318 -32.13 7.57 -57.27
C TYR A 318 -32.42 9.01 -57.73
N SER A 319 -31.41 9.89 -57.67
CA SER A 319 -31.52 11.26 -58.16
C SER A 319 -31.69 11.32 -59.69
N GLU A 320 -30.93 10.52 -60.44
CA GLU A 320 -31.05 10.43 -61.91
C GLU A 320 -32.41 9.83 -62.33
N LEU A 321 -32.90 8.80 -61.62
CA LEU A 321 -34.24 8.25 -61.84
C LEU A 321 -35.33 9.31 -61.61
N THR A 322 -35.16 10.14 -60.58
CA THR A 322 -36.08 11.25 -60.29
C THR A 322 -36.05 12.32 -61.38
N ARG A 323 -34.87 12.64 -61.93
CA ARG A 323 -34.72 13.59 -63.05
C ARG A 323 -35.36 13.08 -64.33
N LEU A 324 -35.09 11.82 -64.71
CA LEU A 324 -35.71 11.20 -65.89
C LEU A 324 -37.24 11.10 -65.78
N LYS A 325 -37.76 10.94 -64.55
CA LYS A 325 -39.20 10.99 -64.29
C LYS A 325 -39.77 12.41 -64.45
N GLY A 326 -39.06 13.43 -63.97
CA GLY A 326 -39.42 14.84 -64.20
C GLY A 326 -39.39 15.24 -65.68
N ASP A 327 -38.44 14.70 -66.46
CA ASP A 327 -38.35 14.94 -67.89
C ASP A 327 -39.45 14.22 -68.68
N SER A 328 -39.90 13.05 -68.21
CA SER A 328 -41.06 12.33 -68.79
C SER A 328 -42.38 13.09 -68.56
N ASP A 329 -42.54 13.74 -67.41
CA ASP A 329 -43.72 14.57 -67.12
C ASP A 329 -43.71 15.90 -67.88
N SER A 330 -42.53 16.38 -68.33
CA SER A 330 -42.42 17.56 -69.21
C SER A 330 -42.82 17.28 -70.68
N CYS A 331 -42.86 16.00 -71.09
CA CYS A 331 -43.15 15.58 -72.46
C CYS A 331 -44.58 15.03 -72.67
N LEU A 332 -45.45 15.03 -71.66
CA LEU A 332 -46.83 14.53 -71.75
C LEU A 332 -47.92 15.62 -71.57
N SER A 333 -47.57 16.90 -71.69
CA SER A 333 -48.55 18.02 -71.64
C SER A 333 -49.37 18.20 -72.93
N SER A 334 -49.42 17.22 -73.83
CA SER A 334 -50.19 17.35 -75.07
C SER A 334 -50.76 16.01 -75.52
N GLN A 335 -51.77 15.51 -74.80
CA GLN A 335 -53.08 15.19 -75.40
C GLN A 335 -53.99 14.40 -74.44
N SER A 336 -55.24 14.86 -74.43
CA SER A 336 -56.48 14.10 -74.22
C SER A 336 -56.90 13.72 -72.81
N SER A 337 -57.84 14.52 -72.32
CA SER A 337 -58.98 14.14 -71.48
C SER A 337 -59.59 12.78 -71.90
N ASN A 338 -59.82 11.88 -70.95
CA ASN A 338 -61.12 11.23 -70.68
C ASN A 338 -61.01 10.14 -69.59
N ALA A 339 -61.93 10.22 -68.61
CA ALA A 339 -62.46 9.18 -67.70
C ALA A 339 -61.44 8.38 -66.84
N SER A 340 -61.34 8.62 -65.53
CA SER A 340 -62.19 8.03 -64.47
C SER A 340 -62.58 6.55 -64.69
N ILE A 341 -61.99 5.66 -63.87
CA ILE A 341 -62.60 4.52 -63.14
C ILE A 341 -61.49 3.50 -62.83
N LEU A 342 -60.97 3.53 -61.59
CA LEU A 342 -60.92 2.37 -60.69
C LEU A 342 -60.33 2.80 -59.35
N ALA A 343 -61.25 2.93 -58.39
CA ALA A 343 -60.99 3.02 -56.97
C ALA A 343 -60.96 1.62 -56.34
N ALA A 344 -60.50 1.60 -55.09
CA ALA A 344 -60.51 0.53 -54.08
C ALA A 344 -59.28 -0.39 -54.10
N CYS A 345 -58.47 -0.47 -53.04
CA CYS A 345 -58.92 -0.60 -51.65
C CYS A 345 -58.08 0.24 -50.68
N THR A 346 -58.77 1.06 -49.88
CA THR A 346 -58.28 1.71 -48.67
C THR A 346 -58.71 0.94 -47.43
N ASN A 347 -57.79 0.88 -46.45
CA ASN A 347 -57.97 0.93 -45.01
C ASN A 347 -58.54 -0.29 -44.26
N SER A 348 -57.76 -0.80 -43.29
CA SER A 348 -57.82 -0.36 -41.87
C SER A 348 -57.15 -1.40 -40.97
N SER A 349 -56.30 -0.96 -40.02
CA SER A 349 -56.45 -1.14 -38.56
C SER A 349 -55.13 -1.74 -38.04
N ILE A 350 -54.54 -1.44 -36.88
CA ILE A 350 -54.92 -0.75 -35.64
C ILE A 350 -53.60 -0.60 -34.84
N ASP A 351 -53.45 0.52 -34.10
CA ASP A 351 -52.82 0.74 -32.77
C ASP A 351 -51.56 -0.09 -32.34
N GLU A 352 -50.58 0.39 -31.56
CA GLU A 352 -50.65 1.11 -30.28
C GLU A 352 -49.19 1.25 -29.75
N LEU A 353 -48.90 2.31 -28.96
CA LEU A 353 -47.78 2.47 -27.99
C LEU A 353 -46.32 2.47 -28.53
N GLY A 354 -45.53 3.53 -28.44
CA GLY A 354 -45.21 4.31 -27.24
C GLY A 354 -43.87 3.85 -26.66
N LEU A 355 -42.82 4.68 -26.77
CA LEU A 355 -41.78 4.93 -25.74
C LEU A 355 -40.64 5.81 -26.28
N GLU A 356 -40.49 6.97 -25.64
CA GLU A 356 -39.26 7.75 -25.59
C GLU A 356 -38.05 6.90 -25.17
N SER A 357 -36.87 7.25 -25.65
CA SER A 357 -35.62 7.02 -24.92
C SER A 357 -34.53 8.03 -25.33
N LYS A 358 -34.55 9.18 -24.65
CA LYS A 358 -33.32 9.79 -24.14
C LYS A 358 -32.59 8.74 -23.30
N GLU A 359 -31.48 8.19 -23.76
CA GLU A 359 -30.36 7.71 -22.92
C GLU A 359 -29.24 7.14 -23.81
N LYS A 360 -28.40 8.04 -24.35
CA LYS A 360 -27.07 7.67 -24.86
C LYS A 360 -26.01 8.24 -23.92
N ARG A 361 -25.91 7.66 -22.73
CA ARG A 361 -24.78 7.72 -21.79
C ARG A 361 -25.11 6.77 -20.64
N ASP A 362 -24.72 5.49 -20.73
CA ASP A 362 -24.38 4.62 -19.57
C ASP A 362 -24.19 3.12 -19.88
N SER A 363 -23.83 2.72 -21.12
CA SER A 363 -23.62 1.29 -21.43
C SER A 363 -22.20 0.76 -21.18
N LEU A 364 -21.28 1.55 -20.61
CA LEU A 364 -19.86 1.16 -20.43
C LEU A 364 -19.47 0.75 -19.00
N LYS A 365 -20.43 0.48 -18.10
CA LYS A 365 -20.15 0.13 -16.69
C LYS A 365 -20.84 -1.14 -16.14
N ARG A 366 -21.27 -2.08 -16.99
CA ARG A 366 -21.78 -3.40 -16.54
C ARG A 366 -21.16 -4.58 -17.28
N ARG A 367 -19.85 -4.75 -17.16
CA ARG A 367 -19.18 -6.05 -17.48
C ARG A 367 -18.05 -6.42 -16.51
N SER A 368 -18.05 -5.88 -15.29
CA SER A 368 -17.03 -6.17 -14.26
C SER A 368 -17.57 -6.76 -12.96
N LEU A 369 -18.78 -7.34 -12.95
CA LEU A 369 -19.33 -7.99 -11.76
C LEU A 369 -20.08 -9.27 -12.15
N ARG A 370 -19.34 -10.29 -12.58
CA ARG A 370 -19.70 -11.71 -12.41
C ARG A 370 -18.46 -12.54 -12.74
N ASP A 371 -17.65 -12.79 -11.72
CA ASP A 371 -17.01 -14.10 -11.52
C ASP A 371 -16.29 -14.08 -10.18
N GLY A 372 -16.93 -14.73 -9.20
CA GLY A 372 -16.46 -14.85 -7.85
C GLY A 372 -17.50 -15.58 -7.01
N SER A 373 -17.68 -16.89 -7.24
CA SER A 373 -17.96 -17.92 -6.20
C SER A 373 -18.34 -19.29 -6.79
N GLY A 374 -17.70 -20.35 -6.26
CA GLY A 374 -18.01 -21.77 -6.47
C GLY A 374 -17.02 -22.47 -7.43
N GLU A 375 -16.34 -23.58 -7.11
CA GLU A 375 -16.49 -24.57 -6.06
C GLU A 375 -15.21 -25.41 -5.92
N LEU A 376 -15.11 -26.09 -4.78
CA LEU A 376 -14.11 -27.11 -4.45
C LEU A 376 -13.99 -28.21 -5.52
N CYS A 377 -12.77 -28.71 -5.76
CA CYS A 377 -12.60 -30.13 -6.07
C CYS A 377 -11.35 -30.71 -5.43
N LYS A 378 -11.61 -31.62 -4.48
CA LYS A 378 -10.67 -32.60 -3.92
C LYS A 378 -9.98 -33.38 -5.05
N LYS A 379 -8.67 -33.61 -4.91
CA LYS A 379 -8.05 -34.84 -5.43
C LYS A 379 -6.90 -35.28 -4.53
N GLN A 380 -7.27 -36.20 -3.63
CA GLN A 380 -6.39 -37.24 -3.11
C GLN A 380 -5.89 -38.13 -4.25
N ARG A 381 -4.69 -38.70 -4.00
CA ARG A 381 -4.05 -39.92 -4.55
C ARG A 381 -2.67 -39.57 -5.12
N LYS A 382 -1.61 -40.34 -4.91
CA LYS A 382 -1.26 -41.46 -4.04
C LYS A 382 0.14 -41.82 -4.57
N PHE A 383 1.06 -42.17 -3.66
CA PHE A 383 2.46 -42.58 -3.89
C PHE A 383 3.45 -41.48 -4.25
#